data_AF-A0AAD5W541-F1
#
_entry.id   AF-A0AAD5W541-F1
#
_cell.length_a   1.000
_cell.length_b   1.000
_cell.length_c   1.000
_cell.angle_alpha   90.00
_cell.angle_beta   90.00
_cell.angle_gamma   90.00
#
_symmetry.space_group_name_H-M   'P 1'
#
loop_
_entity.id
_entity.type
_entity.pdbx_description
1 polymer ?
#
loop_
_entity_poly.entity_id
_entity_poly.type
_entity_poly.pdbx_seq_one_letter_code
_entity_poly.pdbx_strand_id
1 'polypeptide(L)'
;MIWDNSHWVGLAINLELWDIEILDSNQYKNDGFVREYMRPVVEMLPYIVRKLCGPRATQSHGVKPFTWQRTQGLYSNDRSGDCGPLAAKFMEMHALGASSGGMDSLTDEVVDNLRKQYAVDIYKECIVPLYSE
;
A
#
# COMPACT_ATOMS: atom_id res chain seq x y z
N MET A 1 3.85 -0.85 -3.82
CA MET A 1 4.10 -1.30 -5.21
C MET A 1 4.17 -0.07 -6.12
N ILE A 2 4.99 -0.08 -7.17
CA ILE A 2 5.06 1.00 -8.15
C ILE A 2 4.41 0.55 -9.46
N TRP A 3 3.44 1.33 -9.96
CA TRP A 3 2.78 1.13 -11.25
C TRP A 3 3.32 2.13 -12.27
N ASP A 4 3.52 1.67 -13.50
CA ASP A 4 4.01 2.48 -14.62
C ASP A 4 5.27 3.30 -14.29
N ASN A 5 6.14 2.71 -13.45
CA ASN A 5 7.39 3.31 -12.96
C ASN A 5 7.26 4.70 -12.33
N SER A 6 6.06 5.11 -11.92
CA SER A 6 5.79 6.50 -11.50
C SER A 6 4.73 6.65 -10.43
N HIS A 7 3.84 5.67 -10.26
CA HIS A 7 2.73 5.76 -9.32
C HIS A 7 2.84 4.74 -8.20
N TRP A 8 3.01 5.20 -6.97
CA TRP A 8 3.10 4.33 -5.79
C TRP A 8 1.73 4.03 -5.20
N VAL A 9 1.51 2.76 -4.85
CA VAL A 9 0.32 2.27 -4.14
C VAL A 9 0.71 1.39 -2.96
N GLY A 10 -0.08 1.43 -1.90
CA GLY A 10 0.00 0.49 -0.78
C GLY A 10 -0.78 -0.79 -1.07
N LEU A 11 -0.29 -1.93 -0.57
CA LEU A 11 -1.00 -3.21 -0.65
C LEU A 11 -1.13 -3.79 0.76
N ALA A 12 -2.35 -3.96 1.24
CA ALA A 12 -2.64 -4.69 2.46
C ALA A 12 -3.07 -6.11 2.12
N ILE A 13 -2.22 -7.09 2.44
CA ILE A 13 -2.41 -8.50 2.08
C ILE A 13 -3.00 -9.24 3.27
N ASN A 14 -4.25 -9.69 3.13
CA ASN A 14 -4.93 -10.47 4.15
C ASN A 14 -4.85 -11.96 3.82
N LEU A 15 -4.03 -12.70 4.58
CA LEU A 15 -3.82 -14.14 4.37
C LEU A 15 -5.02 -14.99 4.81
N GLU A 16 -5.85 -14.51 5.74
CA GLU A 16 -7.03 -15.24 6.22
C GLU A 16 -8.19 -15.12 5.23
N LEU A 17 -8.43 -13.91 4.73
CA LEU A 17 -9.47 -13.66 3.72
C LEU A 17 -9.02 -14.02 2.30
N TRP A 18 -7.73 -14.22 2.10
CA TRP A 18 -7.13 -14.50 0.79
C TRP A 18 -7.35 -13.37 -0.22
N ASP A 19 -7.26 -12.14 0.27
CA ASP A 19 -7.59 -10.91 -0.44
C ASP A 19 -6.50 -9.84 -0.28
N ILE A 20 -6.44 -8.91 -1.23
CA ILE A 20 -5.54 -7.76 -1.20
C ILE A 20 -6.36 -6.48 -1.33
N GLU A 21 -6.25 -5.62 -0.32
CA GLU A 21 -6.77 -4.26 -0.37
C GLU A 21 -5.71 -3.33 -0.97
N ILE A 22 -6.06 -2.64 -2.04
CA ILE A 22 -5.20 -1.68 -2.72
C ILE A 22 -5.48 -0.29 -2.17
N LEU A 23 -4.47 0.27 -1.52
CA LEU A 23 -4.47 1.61 -0.93
C LEU A 23 -3.87 2.58 -1.95
N ASP A 24 -4.75 3.15 -2.78
CA ASP A 24 -4.39 3.95 -3.95
C ASP A 24 -4.93 5.38 -3.83
N SER A 25 -4.04 6.37 -3.82
CA SER A 25 -4.40 7.79 -3.78
C SER A 25 -4.85 8.33 -5.14
N ASN A 26 -4.79 7.55 -6.22
CA ASN A 26 -5.18 7.97 -7.58
C ASN A 26 -6.33 7.13 -8.11
N GLN A 27 -7.55 7.65 -7.98
CA GLN A 27 -8.74 6.90 -8.37
C GLN A 27 -9.00 6.87 -9.90
N TYR A 28 -8.24 7.62 -10.71
CA TYR A 28 -8.50 7.76 -12.14
C TYR A 28 -8.09 6.55 -13.01
N LYS A 29 -7.29 5.62 -12.48
CA LYS A 29 -6.92 4.39 -13.20
C LYS A 29 -8.11 3.42 -13.26
N ASN A 30 -8.35 2.84 -14.44
CA ASN A 30 -9.42 1.85 -14.62
C ASN A 30 -9.01 0.45 -14.13
N ASP A 31 -9.99 -0.42 -13.90
CA ASP A 31 -9.75 -1.77 -13.37
C ASP A 31 -8.95 -2.68 -14.31
N GLY A 32 -8.99 -2.44 -15.63
CA GLY A 32 -8.16 -3.16 -16.59
C GLY A 32 -6.67 -2.89 -16.36
N PHE A 33 -6.31 -1.62 -16.20
CA PHE A 33 -4.96 -1.19 -15.84
C PHE A 33 -4.52 -1.80 -14.51
N VAL A 34 -5.35 -1.70 -13.46
CA VAL A 34 -5.03 -2.26 -12.15
C VAL A 34 -4.84 -3.77 -12.21
N ARG A 35 -5.69 -4.48 -12.95
CA ARG A 35 -5.60 -5.93 -13.14
C ARG A 35 -4.26 -6.35 -13.76
N GLU A 36 -3.75 -5.63 -14.75
CA GLU A 36 -2.48 -5.97 -15.39
C GLU A 36 -1.32 -5.96 -14.40
N TYR A 37 -1.27 -4.97 -13.50
CA TYR A 37 -0.26 -4.89 -12.45
C TYR A 37 -0.50 -5.89 -11.32
N MET A 38 -1.76 -6.11 -10.93
CA MET A 38 -2.08 -7.01 -9.82
C MET A 38 -1.94 -8.49 -10.19
N ARG A 39 -2.17 -8.88 -11.44
CA ARG A 39 -2.10 -10.27 -11.91
C ARG A 39 -0.84 -11.02 -11.42
N PRO A 40 0.40 -10.54 -11.68
CA PRO A 40 1.58 -11.25 -11.20
C PRO A 40 1.64 -11.39 -9.67
N VAL A 41 1.13 -10.40 -8.93
CA VAL A 41 1.11 -10.43 -7.46
C VAL A 41 0.15 -11.51 -6.96
N VAL A 42 -1.10 -11.49 -7.44
CA VAL A 42 -2.15 -12.40 -6.94
C VAL A 42 -1.92 -13.85 -7.35
N GLU A 43 -1.28 -14.09 -8.49
CA GLU A 43 -0.91 -15.44 -8.96
C GLU A 43 0.30 -15.99 -8.21
N MET A 44 1.26 -15.13 -7.83
CA MET A 44 2.50 -15.55 -7.16
C MET A 44 2.32 -15.81 -5.66
N LEU A 45 1.53 -14.98 -4.96
CA LEU A 45 1.39 -15.03 -3.51
C LEU A 45 1.02 -16.41 -2.95
N PRO A 46 0.08 -17.19 -3.50
CA PRO A 46 -0.26 -18.53 -3.00
C PRO A 46 0.94 -19.46 -2.88
N TYR A 47 1.85 -19.39 -3.86
CA TYR A 47 3.07 -20.20 -3.88
C TYR A 47 4.07 -19.73 -2.83
N ILE A 48 4.21 -18.42 -2.62
CA ILE A 48 5.05 -17.83 -1.57
C ILE A 48 4.52 -18.24 -0.19
N VAL A 49 3.22 -18.05 0.06
CA VAL A 49 2.58 -18.39 1.34
C VAL A 49 2.75 -19.87 1.66
N ARG A 50 2.47 -20.76 0.70
CA ARG A 50 2.69 -22.21 0.89
C ARG A 50 4.14 -22.55 1.24
N LYS A 51 5.10 -21.86 0.63
CA LYS A 51 6.53 -22.10 0.84
C LYS A 51 7.03 -21.56 2.18
N LEU A 52 6.59 -20.36 2.58
CA LEU A 52 7.11 -19.65 3.76
C LEU A 52 6.30 -19.91 5.03
N CYS A 53 4.98 -20.04 4.93
CA CYS A 53 4.06 -20.26 6.06
C CYS A 53 3.69 -21.75 6.24
N GLY A 54 4.12 -22.60 5.30
CA GLY A 54 3.85 -24.03 5.28
C GLY A 54 2.45 -24.39 4.75
N PRO A 55 2.19 -25.68 4.47
CA PRO A 55 0.95 -26.11 3.82
C PRO A 55 -0.33 -25.81 4.59
N ARG A 56 -0.25 -25.67 5.93
CA ARG A 56 -1.41 -25.36 6.79
C ARG A 56 -1.99 -23.99 6.50
N ALA A 57 -1.16 -22.99 6.22
CA ALA A 57 -1.59 -21.63 5.90
C ALA A 57 -2.39 -21.54 4.59
N THR A 58 -2.29 -22.55 3.73
CA THR A 58 -2.99 -22.61 2.44
C THR A 58 -4.00 -23.75 2.38
N GLN A 59 -4.36 -24.42 3.48
CA GLN A 59 -5.18 -25.63 3.40
C GLN A 59 -6.57 -25.37 2.80
N SER A 60 -7.20 -24.24 3.11
CA SER A 60 -8.52 -23.85 2.60
C SER A 60 -8.49 -23.29 1.17
N HIS A 61 -7.40 -22.65 0.77
CA HIS A 61 -7.30 -21.93 -0.52
C HIS A 61 -6.42 -22.63 -1.57
N GLY A 62 -5.54 -23.54 -1.15
CA GLY A 62 -4.57 -24.21 -2.00
C GLY A 62 -3.61 -23.24 -2.69
N VAL A 63 -3.54 -23.31 -4.02
CA VAL A 63 -2.77 -22.39 -4.88
C VAL A 63 -3.67 -21.44 -5.68
N LYS A 64 -4.93 -21.27 -5.25
CA LYS A 64 -5.85 -20.35 -5.90
C LYS A 64 -5.30 -18.92 -5.81
N PRO A 65 -5.32 -18.12 -6.89
CA PRO A 65 -4.91 -16.72 -6.83
C PRO A 65 -5.65 -15.93 -5.74
N PHE A 66 -4.98 -14.95 -5.15
CA PHE A 66 -5.63 -13.99 -4.25
C PHE A 66 -6.68 -13.18 -5.01
N THR A 67 -7.73 -12.74 -4.31
CA THR A 67 -8.59 -11.68 -4.82
C THR A 67 -7.96 -10.31 -4.54
N TRP A 68 -8.50 -9.27 -5.16
CA TRP A 68 -8.09 -7.91 -4.86
C TRP A 68 -9.27 -6.96 -4.99
N GLN A 69 -9.20 -5.87 -4.22
CA GLN A 69 -10.16 -4.78 -4.27
C GLN A 69 -9.45 -3.45 -4.06
N ARG A 70 -10.02 -2.37 -4.62
CA ARG A 70 -9.53 -1.01 -4.37
C ARG A 70 -10.30 -0.43 -3.20
N THR A 71 -9.58 0.00 -2.17
CA THR A 71 -10.19 0.65 -1.01
C THR A 71 -10.86 1.94 -1.46
N GLN A 72 -12.15 2.05 -1.19
CA GLN A 72 -12.96 3.22 -1.52
C GLN A 72 -12.89 4.25 -0.39
N GLY A 73 -13.20 5.51 -0.70
CA GLY A 73 -13.21 6.58 0.30
C GLY A 73 -11.82 6.90 0.85
N LEU A 74 -10.78 6.77 0.02
CA LEU A 74 -9.46 7.34 0.34
C LEU A 74 -9.40 8.77 -0.14
N TYR A 75 -8.57 9.59 0.51
CA TYR A 75 -8.17 10.88 -0.03
C TYR A 75 -7.65 10.74 -1.47
N SER A 76 -8.21 11.54 -2.38
CA SER A 76 -7.77 11.61 -3.78
C SER A 76 -6.66 12.64 -3.89
N ASN A 77 -5.52 12.20 -4.40
CA ASN A 77 -4.39 13.07 -4.67
C ASN A 77 -4.38 13.49 -6.14
N ASP A 78 -4.69 14.76 -6.36
CA ASP A 78 -4.67 15.37 -7.69
C ASP A 78 -3.32 16.05 -7.99
N ARG A 79 -2.38 16.03 -7.03
CA ARG A 79 -1.05 16.66 -7.13
C ARG A 79 0.02 15.64 -7.53
N SER A 80 1.03 16.09 -8.25
CA SER A 80 2.17 15.23 -8.58
C SER A 80 3.12 15.09 -7.40
N GLY A 81 3.71 13.89 -7.24
CA GLY A 81 4.76 13.63 -6.25
C GLY A 81 4.30 13.14 -4.87
N ASP A 82 3.00 13.11 -4.60
CA ASP A 82 2.48 12.70 -3.28
C ASP A 82 2.15 11.20 -3.16
N CYS A 83 2.09 10.46 -4.28
CA CYS A 83 1.70 9.05 -4.28
C CYS A 83 2.61 8.16 -3.39
N GLY A 84 3.91 8.44 -3.33
CA GLY A 84 4.85 7.71 -2.47
C GLY A 84 4.56 7.92 -0.98
N PRO A 85 4.64 9.16 -0.48
CA PRO A 85 4.29 9.49 0.92
C PRO A 85 2.88 9.01 1.31
N LEU A 86 1.89 9.18 0.43
CA LEU A 86 0.51 8.75 0.69
C LEU A 86 0.38 7.22 0.75
N ALA A 87 1.05 6.47 -0.14
CA ALA A 87 1.06 5.02 -0.06
C ALA A 87 1.60 4.53 1.29
N ALA A 88 2.69 5.14 1.78
CA ALA A 88 3.22 4.84 3.11
C ALA A 88 2.23 5.22 4.22
N LYS A 89 1.63 6.41 4.14
CA LYS A 89 0.68 6.89 5.16
C LYS A 89 -0.59 6.05 5.23
N PHE A 90 -1.14 5.65 4.09
CA PHE A 90 -2.30 4.76 4.07
C PHE A 90 -1.98 3.39 4.65
N MET A 91 -0.81 2.82 4.37
CA MET A 91 -0.39 1.56 4.99
C MET A 91 -0.26 1.70 6.51
N GLU A 92 0.29 2.81 7.00
CA GLU A 92 0.35 3.11 8.44
C GLU A 92 -1.05 3.20 9.06
N MET A 93 -1.95 3.97 8.45
CA MET A 93 -3.32 4.13 8.95
C MET A 93 -4.09 2.79 8.94
N HIS A 94 -3.93 2.00 7.88
CA HIS A 94 -4.54 0.66 7.75
C HIS A 94 -4.04 -0.27 8.86
N ALA A 95 -2.72 -0.30 9.10
CA ALA A 95 -2.12 -1.11 10.16
C ALA A 95 -2.58 -0.71 11.57
N LEU A 96 -2.93 0.56 11.79
CA LEU A 96 -3.49 1.07 13.03
C LEU A 96 -5.01 0.82 13.17
N GLY A 97 -5.62 0.12 12.22
CA GLY A 97 -7.04 -0.21 12.23
C GLY A 97 -7.94 0.96 11.85
N ALA A 98 -7.41 2.00 11.21
CA ALA A 98 -8.26 3.04 10.63
C ALA A 98 -9.11 2.42 9.52
N SER A 99 -10.43 2.58 9.63
CA SER A 99 -11.33 2.29 8.51
C SER A 99 -11.13 3.32 7.39
N SER A 100 -11.69 3.05 6.22
CA SER A 100 -11.69 3.98 5.08
C SER A 100 -12.12 5.41 5.46
N GLY A 101 -13.10 5.55 6.36
CA GLY A 101 -13.57 6.86 6.88
C GLY A 101 -12.62 7.59 7.83
N GLY A 102 -11.43 7.04 8.11
CA GLY A 102 -10.32 7.79 8.70
C GLY A 102 -9.35 8.33 7.64
N MET A 103 -9.25 7.68 6.49
CA MET A 103 -8.29 8.00 5.42
C MET A 103 -8.81 9.03 4.42
N ASP A 104 -10.13 9.21 4.31
CA ASP A 104 -10.75 10.34 3.60
C ASP A 104 -10.51 11.69 4.29
N SER A 105 -10.25 11.70 5.59
CA SER A 105 -10.05 12.92 6.39
C SER A 105 -8.76 13.66 6.11
N LEU A 106 -7.85 13.08 5.31
CA LEU A 106 -6.64 13.78 4.88
C LEU A 106 -7.00 14.97 3.99
N THR A 107 -6.23 16.04 4.12
CA THR A 107 -6.33 17.24 3.30
C THR A 107 -4.96 17.56 2.70
N ASP A 108 -4.92 18.39 1.66
CA ASP A 108 -3.67 18.84 1.05
C ASP A 108 -2.70 19.44 2.08
N GLU A 109 -3.22 20.21 3.05
CA GLU A 109 -2.42 20.79 4.14
C GLU A 109 -1.83 19.70 5.05
N VAL A 110 -2.64 18.70 5.41
CA VAL A 110 -2.15 17.55 6.19
C VAL A 110 -1.09 16.78 5.41
N VAL A 111 -1.28 16.61 4.10
CA VAL A 111 -0.31 15.95 3.22
C VAL A 111 1.00 16.73 3.13
N ASP A 112 0.94 18.06 3.04
CA ASP A 112 2.13 18.92 3.04
C ASP A 112 2.91 18.81 4.35
N ASN A 113 2.21 18.78 5.48
CA ASN A 113 2.84 18.65 6.80
C ASN A 113 3.42 17.25 7.01
N LEU A 114 2.70 16.21 6.60
CA LEU A 114 3.17 14.82 6.49
C LEU A 114 4.51 14.74 5.74
N ARG A 115 4.60 15.36 4.57
CA ARG A 115 5.81 15.31 3.72
C ARG A 115 6.99 15.98 4.39
N LYS A 116 6.78 17.14 5.01
CA LYS A 116 7.81 17.84 5.79
C LYS A 116 8.30 16.96 6.94
N GLN A 117 7.37 16.32 7.65
CA GLN A 117 7.69 15.43 8.76
C GLN A 117 8.54 14.24 8.30
N TYR A 118 8.12 13.54 7.25
CA TYR A 118 8.90 12.44 6.67
C TYR A 118 10.31 12.86 6.24
N ALA A 119 10.47 14.05 5.65
CA ALA A 119 11.79 14.55 5.28
C ALA A 119 12.69 14.77 6.51
N VAL A 120 12.15 15.35 7.58
CA VAL A 120 12.88 15.56 8.84
C VAL A 120 13.22 14.24 9.51
N ASP A 121 12.30 13.27 9.53
CA ASP A 121 12.50 11.98 10.15
C ASP A 121 13.57 11.17 9.41
N ILE A 122 13.50 11.09 8.07
CA ILE A 122 14.54 10.45 7.25
C ILE A 122 15.90 11.11 7.49
N TYR A 123 15.97 12.44 7.57
CA TYR A 123 17.22 13.13 7.85
C TYR A 123 17.78 12.75 9.24
N LYS A 124 16.93 12.77 10.27
CA LYS A 124 17.33 12.41 11.64
C LYS A 124 17.75 10.95 11.78
N GLU A 125 17.06 10.04 11.10
CA GLU A 125 17.30 8.60 11.25
C GLU A 125 18.45 8.11 10.36
N CYS A 126 18.56 8.62 9.13
CA CYS A 126 19.50 8.09 8.15
C CYS A 126 20.75 8.95 7.98
N ILE A 127 20.68 10.26 8.24
CA ILE A 127 21.76 11.21 7.92
C ILE A 127 22.51 11.67 9.18
N VAL A 128 21.81 12.08 10.23
CA VAL A 128 22.45 12.56 11.48
C VAL A 128 23.41 11.52 12.11
N PRO A 129 23.09 10.21 12.16
CA PRO A 129 24.01 9.22 12.73
C PRO A 129 25.34 9.12 11.99
N LEU A 130 25.40 9.53 10.71
CA LEU A 130 26.65 9.55 9.93
C LEU A 130 27.65 10.62 10.39
N TYR A 131 27.19 11.60 11.18
CA TYR A 131 28.01 12.69 11.73
C TYR A 131 28.21 12.58 13.25
N SER A 132 27.67 11.51 13.85
CA SER A 132 27.74 11.25 15.29
C SER A 132 28.90 10.27 15.57
N GLU A 133 30.11 10.67 15.20
CA GLU A 133 31.37 10.02 15.64
C GLU A 133 31.90 10.67 16.92
#